data_AF-A0A1H9ITL7-F1
#
_entry.id   AF-A0A1H9ITL7-F1
#
_cell.length_a   1.000
_cell.length_b   1.000
_cell.length_c   1.000
_cell.angle_alpha   90.00
_cell.angle_beta   90.00
_cell.angle_gamma   90.00
#
_symmetry.space_group_name_H-M   'P 1'
#
loop_
_entity.id
_entity.type
_entity.pdbx_description
1 polymer ?
#
loop_
_entity_poly.entity_id
_entity_poly.type
_entity_poly.pdbx_seq_one_letter_code
_entity_poly.pdbx_strand_id
1 'polypeptide(L)'
;MQRFILLLLLCSFVTGLSAQDLFTVRVGIFRDVKASDFNNLKSLGFVYGTPGQDNTTEVFVGHYNDQAKATSIAGNLVQQGFRNAQAFTLPTNTGQQVTVIQLGLHSGERAIDWAGFERAGQLYVESANGLSKIVTGIYPDGPTALKFLSTIRELGYQDAFVKRINNVRLIPVSTFETGIKKPLIPINLQNTPPAATPTPAAQQTSPAANTDNVPAATPATYGSTAEARSPAPAAAPATYNTTPATPSLPAAATAAGLPAIDGKTKRHSAAELQRLLKEKGYYEASIDGFYGPGTTAAYRRAWDEMPEVRKYRLLSSLNDVSTDAVGNWPEITVLVAVAQDIAAGTANTSREQQMEQLRATLFNSRTALTPAAATRARAWATTLWANLEDWATEDPMHAKIFGAFRMGYHQSQVRLEDRYMDAGMSATDARDTATAMLQNLIGAQLDRFL
;
A
#
# COMPACT_ATOMS: atom_id res chain seq x y z
N MET A 1 -25.93 -17.98 63.17
CA MET A 1 -26.12 -17.41 61.82
C MET A 1 -24.77 -16.93 61.33
N GLN A 2 -24.14 -17.63 60.37
CA GLN A 2 -23.03 -17.16 59.50
C GLN A 2 -22.42 -18.39 58.81
N ARG A 3 -23.21 -19.02 57.95
CA ARG A 3 -22.74 -19.95 56.91
C ARG A 3 -23.19 -19.38 55.59
N PHE A 4 -22.60 -18.28 55.17
CA PHE A 4 -22.71 -17.71 53.83
C PHE A 4 -21.74 -16.55 53.80
N ILE A 5 -20.62 -16.71 53.11
CA ILE A 5 -19.68 -15.73 52.52
C ILE A 5 -18.36 -16.50 52.35
N LEU A 6 -18.40 -17.50 51.48
CA LEU A 6 -17.20 -18.16 50.94
C LEU A 6 -17.54 -18.68 49.54
N LEU A 7 -18.06 -17.81 48.65
CA LEU A 7 -18.22 -18.17 47.24
C LEU A 7 -18.56 -16.96 46.34
N LEU A 8 -17.77 -15.88 46.36
CA LEU A 8 -17.93 -14.79 45.37
C LEU A 8 -16.66 -13.92 45.26
N LEU A 9 -15.53 -14.57 44.95
CA LEU A 9 -14.33 -13.86 44.48
C LEU A 9 -13.59 -14.70 43.42
N LEU A 10 -14.34 -15.15 42.42
CA LEU A 10 -13.81 -15.77 41.20
C LEU A 10 -14.50 -15.14 39.98
N CYS A 11 -14.52 -13.80 39.90
CA CYS A 11 -14.78 -13.10 38.64
C CYS A 11 -13.48 -13.07 37.85
N SER A 12 -13.26 -14.14 37.08
CA SER A 12 -12.95 -14.07 35.66
C SER A 12 -12.08 -12.87 35.22
N PHE A 13 -10.77 -12.95 35.47
CA PHE A 13 -9.82 -12.36 34.52
C PHE A 13 -9.92 -13.17 33.22
N VAL A 14 -10.90 -12.84 32.39
CA VAL A 14 -10.84 -13.15 30.97
C VAL A 14 -9.81 -12.18 30.40
N THR A 15 -8.54 -12.55 30.45
CA THR A 15 -7.54 -11.93 29.59
C THR A 15 -8.01 -12.20 28.17
N GLY A 16 -8.55 -11.18 27.51
CA GLY A 16 -8.76 -11.23 26.07
C GLY A 16 -7.44 -11.63 25.44
N LEU A 17 -7.43 -12.75 24.72
CA LEU A 17 -6.38 -13.07 23.76
C LEU A 17 -6.46 -12.00 22.68
N SER A 18 -5.79 -10.86 22.91
CA SER A 18 -5.50 -9.92 21.83
C SER A 18 -4.66 -10.66 20.80
N ALA A 19 -5.09 -10.61 19.55
CA ALA A 19 -4.25 -11.05 18.45
C ALA A 19 -2.91 -10.31 18.57
N GLN A 20 -1.80 -11.05 18.66
CA GLN A 20 -0.48 -10.41 18.69
C GLN A 20 -0.27 -9.75 17.34
N ASP A 21 -0.13 -8.42 17.36
CA ASP A 21 0.24 -7.64 16.19
C ASP A 21 1.63 -8.07 15.73
N LEU A 22 1.76 -8.31 14.43
CA LEU A 22 3.01 -8.71 13.80
C LEU A 22 3.47 -7.56 12.91
N PHE A 23 4.75 -7.27 12.92
CA PHE A 23 5.34 -6.18 12.16
C PHE A 23 6.47 -6.72 11.27
N THR A 24 6.67 -6.14 10.11
CA THR A 24 7.82 -6.43 9.23
C THR A 24 8.49 -5.13 8.83
N VAL A 25 9.77 -5.16 8.46
CA VAL A 25 10.46 -3.97 7.98
C VAL A 25 10.74 -4.14 6.50
N ARG A 26 10.15 -3.29 5.67
CA ARG A 26 10.57 -3.15 4.28
C ARG A 26 11.91 -2.44 4.26
N VAL A 27 12.86 -2.95 3.51
CA VAL A 27 14.17 -2.34 3.27
C VAL A 27 14.08 -1.37 2.10
N GLY A 28 13.36 -1.76 1.05
CA GLY A 28 13.15 -0.96 -0.16
C GLY A 28 12.75 -1.81 -1.36
N ILE A 29 12.53 -1.16 -2.50
CA ILE A 29 12.32 -1.82 -3.79
C ILE A 29 13.59 -1.66 -4.60
N PHE A 30 14.08 -2.77 -5.15
CA PHE A 30 15.35 -2.80 -5.86
C PHE A 30 15.23 -3.56 -7.16
N ARG A 31 16.04 -3.20 -8.16
CA ARG A 31 16.05 -3.85 -9.47
C ARG A 31 17.23 -4.80 -9.57
N ASP A 32 17.02 -5.98 -10.14
CA ASP A 32 18.07 -6.97 -10.44
C ASP A 32 18.90 -7.44 -9.21
N VAL A 33 18.34 -7.35 -8.00
CA VAL A 33 19.03 -7.69 -6.75
C VAL A 33 18.93 -9.16 -6.34
N LYS A 34 19.88 -9.60 -5.52
CA LYS A 34 19.93 -10.93 -4.90
C LYS A 34 19.93 -10.82 -3.39
N ALA A 35 19.48 -11.86 -2.69
CA ALA A 35 19.53 -11.89 -1.22
C ALA A 35 20.95 -11.74 -0.64
N SER A 36 21.99 -12.10 -1.40
CA SER A 36 23.39 -11.90 -1.01
C SER A 36 23.79 -10.44 -0.86
N ASP A 37 23.11 -9.53 -1.56
CA ASP A 37 23.41 -8.08 -1.55
C ASP A 37 23.01 -7.45 -0.21
N PHE A 38 22.24 -8.18 0.61
CA PHE A 38 21.70 -7.77 1.90
C PHE A 38 22.27 -8.60 3.07
N ASN A 39 23.47 -9.16 2.92
CA ASN A 39 24.09 -9.99 3.97
C ASN A 39 24.24 -9.25 5.32
N ASN A 40 24.49 -7.94 5.29
CA ASN A 40 24.56 -7.08 6.47
C ASN A 40 23.23 -7.00 7.25
N LEU A 41 22.10 -7.32 6.60
CA LEU A 41 20.77 -7.26 7.20
C LEU A 41 20.35 -8.59 7.85
N LYS A 42 21.08 -9.69 7.60
CA LYS A 42 20.76 -11.01 8.17
C LYS A 42 20.85 -11.05 9.70
N SER A 43 21.65 -10.15 10.29
CA SER A 43 21.73 -9.95 11.74
C SER A 43 20.43 -9.40 12.34
N LEU A 44 19.64 -8.68 11.54
CA LEU A 44 18.40 -8.02 11.97
C LEU A 44 17.19 -8.95 11.85
N GLY A 45 17.25 -9.93 10.95
CA GLY A 45 16.18 -10.89 10.72
C GLY A 45 16.33 -11.65 9.41
N PHE A 46 15.31 -12.45 9.09
CA PHE A 46 15.25 -13.14 7.80
C PHE A 46 15.01 -12.15 6.67
N VAL A 47 15.92 -12.06 5.71
CA VAL A 47 15.75 -11.21 4.54
C VAL A 47 15.00 -11.98 3.45
N TYR A 48 13.93 -11.40 2.94
CA TYR A 48 13.10 -11.99 1.90
C TYR A 48 12.65 -10.94 0.89
N GLY A 49 12.33 -11.40 -0.32
CA GLY A 49 11.99 -10.55 -1.45
C GLY A 49 10.68 -10.99 -2.09
N THR A 50 9.77 -10.05 -2.29
CA THR A 50 8.57 -10.29 -3.08
C THR A 50 8.77 -9.69 -4.48
N PRO A 51 8.56 -10.47 -5.56
CA PRO A 51 8.72 -9.97 -6.92
C PRO A 51 7.66 -8.90 -7.22
N GLY A 52 8.13 -7.77 -7.75
CA GLY A 52 7.33 -6.65 -8.21
C GLY A 52 7.18 -6.60 -9.74
N GLN A 53 6.69 -5.48 -10.26
CA GLN A 53 6.62 -5.21 -11.70
C GLN A 53 8.01 -4.83 -12.24
N ASP A 54 8.22 -4.93 -13.56
CA ASP A 54 9.42 -4.44 -14.25
C ASP A 54 10.77 -4.97 -13.72
N ASN A 55 10.79 -6.24 -13.28
CA ASN A 55 11.98 -6.91 -12.72
C ASN A 55 12.50 -6.29 -11.41
N THR A 56 11.61 -5.67 -10.64
CA THR A 56 11.90 -5.18 -9.29
C THR A 56 11.59 -6.26 -8.24
N THR A 57 12.27 -6.17 -7.11
CA THR A 57 12.06 -6.99 -5.92
C THR A 57 11.86 -6.06 -4.73
N GLU A 58 10.73 -6.16 -4.07
CA GLU A 58 10.49 -5.49 -2.79
C GLU A 58 11.12 -6.34 -1.68
N VAL A 59 12.12 -5.80 -1.01
CA VAL A 59 12.93 -6.52 -0.03
C VAL A 59 12.47 -6.15 1.38
N PHE A 60 12.30 -7.16 2.20
CA PHE A 60 11.88 -7.07 3.59
C PHE A 60 12.87 -7.79 4.51
N VAL A 61 12.88 -7.41 5.79
CA VAL A 61 13.68 -8.04 6.82
C VAL A 61 12.83 -8.33 8.06
N GLY A 62 12.78 -9.61 8.40
CA GLY A 62 12.23 -10.17 9.63
C GLY A 62 10.74 -9.94 9.83
N HIS A 63 10.20 -10.66 10.82
CA HIS A 63 8.98 -10.26 11.50
C HIS A 63 9.23 -10.06 12.99
N TYR A 64 8.55 -9.09 13.58
CA TYR A 64 8.72 -8.62 14.96
C TYR A 64 7.36 -8.56 15.64
N ASN A 65 7.31 -8.95 16.92
CA ASN A 65 6.09 -8.85 17.73
C ASN A 65 6.00 -7.51 18.47
N ASP A 66 6.93 -6.59 18.22
CA ASP A 66 7.05 -5.29 18.88
C ASP A 66 7.22 -4.22 17.81
N GLN A 67 6.25 -3.30 17.77
CA GLN A 67 6.23 -2.18 16.84
C GLN A 67 7.44 -1.25 17.04
N ALA A 68 7.78 -0.92 18.28
CA ALA A 68 8.88 -0.01 18.59
C ALA A 68 10.21 -0.60 18.10
N LYS A 69 10.38 -1.92 18.22
CA LYS A 69 11.54 -2.63 17.68
C LYS A 69 11.58 -2.56 16.15
N ALA A 70 10.47 -2.82 15.46
CA ALA A 70 10.40 -2.74 14.00
C ALA A 70 10.69 -1.33 13.50
N THR A 71 10.10 -0.30 14.13
CA THR A 71 10.35 1.11 13.82
C THR A 71 11.80 1.52 14.07
N SER A 72 12.40 1.06 15.17
CA SER A 72 13.83 1.31 15.46
C SER A 72 14.74 0.69 14.41
N ILE A 73 14.46 -0.54 13.97
CA ILE A 73 15.20 -1.20 12.90
C ILE A 73 15.07 -0.43 11.58
N ALA A 74 13.86 -0.02 11.20
CA ALA A 74 13.63 0.82 10.03
C ALA A 74 14.45 2.13 10.09
N GLY A 75 14.43 2.83 11.24
CA GLY A 75 15.23 4.05 11.44
C GLY A 75 16.74 3.81 11.30
N ASN A 76 17.26 2.72 11.84
CA ASN A 76 18.67 2.35 11.68
C ASN A 76 19.03 2.03 10.22
N LEU A 77 18.14 1.37 9.48
CA LEU A 77 18.34 1.09 8.07
C LEU A 77 18.39 2.38 7.23
N VAL A 78 17.54 3.37 7.55
CA VAL A 78 17.59 4.70 6.92
C VAL A 78 18.96 5.35 7.13
N GLN A 79 19.52 5.28 8.36
CA GLN A 79 20.86 5.78 8.66
C GLN A 79 21.97 5.04 7.89
N GLN A 80 21.78 3.74 7.65
CA GLN A 80 22.72 2.90 6.89
C GLN A 80 22.63 3.07 5.36
N GLY A 81 21.74 3.93 4.86
CA GLY A 81 21.60 4.22 3.43
C GLY A 81 20.32 3.69 2.79
N PHE A 82 19.53 2.88 3.49
CA PHE A 82 18.24 2.38 3.00
C PHE A 82 17.16 3.43 3.27
N ARG A 83 17.17 4.51 2.50
CA ARG A 83 16.27 5.68 2.67
C ARG A 83 14.77 5.31 2.69
N ASN A 84 14.41 4.21 2.05
CA ASN A 84 13.05 3.70 1.96
C ASN A 84 12.69 2.63 3.00
N ALA A 85 13.55 2.43 4.01
CA ALA A 85 13.29 1.45 5.04
C ALA A 85 12.15 1.89 5.97
N GLN A 86 11.11 1.06 6.08
CA GLN A 86 9.88 1.39 6.80
C GLN A 86 9.30 0.15 7.48
N ALA A 87 8.69 0.33 8.65
CA ALA A 87 7.99 -0.73 9.36
C ALA A 87 6.53 -0.81 8.91
N PHE A 88 6.03 -2.01 8.67
CA PHE A 88 4.66 -2.31 8.27
C PHE A 88 4.00 -3.25 9.27
N THR A 89 2.72 -3.02 9.54
CA THR A 89 1.89 -3.94 10.33
C THR A 89 1.34 -5.03 9.42
N LEU A 90 1.52 -6.29 9.82
CA LEU A 90 0.93 -7.45 9.17
C LEU A 90 -0.40 -7.79 9.88
N PRO A 91 -1.56 -7.65 9.20
CA PRO A 91 -2.86 -7.82 9.81
C PRO A 91 -3.16 -9.30 10.07
N THR A 92 -2.72 -9.81 11.22
CA THR A 92 -2.87 -11.23 11.59
C THR A 92 -4.33 -11.66 11.74
N ASN A 93 -5.24 -10.71 11.96
CA ASN A 93 -6.69 -10.93 11.99
C ASN A 93 -7.29 -11.32 10.63
N THR A 94 -6.65 -10.96 9.51
CA THR A 94 -7.07 -11.37 8.16
C THR A 94 -6.57 -12.77 7.78
N GLY A 95 -5.65 -13.32 8.57
CA GLY A 95 -5.03 -14.60 8.32
C GLY A 95 -5.86 -15.80 8.78
N GLN A 96 -5.63 -16.94 8.15
CA GLN A 96 -6.26 -18.21 8.49
C GLN A 96 -5.29 -19.11 9.25
N GLN A 97 -5.81 -19.87 10.21
CA GLN A 97 -5.04 -20.93 10.87
C GLN A 97 -4.85 -22.10 9.90
N VAL A 98 -3.61 -22.31 9.48
CA VAL A 98 -3.22 -23.40 8.60
C VAL A 98 -2.31 -24.36 9.35
N THR A 99 -2.23 -25.59 8.86
CA THR A 99 -1.34 -26.61 9.40
C THR A 99 -0.13 -26.74 8.48
N VAL A 100 1.07 -26.68 9.04
CA VAL A 100 2.34 -26.81 8.32
C VAL A 100 3.23 -27.87 8.96
N ILE A 101 4.26 -28.32 8.25
CA ILE A 101 5.27 -29.24 8.77
C ILE A 101 6.58 -28.47 8.94
N GLN A 102 7.05 -28.33 10.17
CA GLN A 102 8.32 -27.69 10.45
C GLN A 102 9.46 -28.68 10.19
N LEU A 103 10.44 -28.27 9.37
CA LEU A 103 11.59 -29.07 8.97
C LEU A 103 12.83 -28.76 9.79
N GLY A 104 12.98 -27.52 10.24
CA GLY A 104 14.17 -27.08 10.96
C GLY A 104 14.02 -25.71 11.59
N LEU A 105 14.90 -25.42 12.55
CA LEU A 105 15.05 -24.12 13.16
C LEU A 105 16.43 -23.58 12.82
N HIS A 106 16.47 -22.33 12.38
CA HIS A 106 17.68 -21.61 12.07
C HIS A 106 17.78 -20.33 12.89
N SER A 107 18.96 -20.07 13.44
CA SER A 107 19.21 -18.89 14.28
C SER A 107 20.53 -18.23 13.88
N GLY A 108 20.54 -16.90 13.85
CA GLY A 108 21.73 -16.10 13.58
C GLY A 108 22.09 -16.01 12.10
N GLU A 109 23.34 -15.64 11.82
CA GLU A 109 23.82 -15.27 10.48
C GLU A 109 24.28 -16.46 9.61
N ARG A 110 24.16 -17.69 10.11
CA ARG A 110 24.58 -18.88 9.36
C ARG A 110 23.81 -18.96 8.04
N ALA A 111 24.44 -19.45 6.98
CA ALA A 111 23.73 -19.71 5.73
C ALA A 111 22.72 -20.86 5.94
N ILE A 112 21.52 -20.72 5.38
CA ILE A 112 20.54 -21.80 5.32
C ILE A 112 20.90 -22.67 4.12
N ASP A 113 21.02 -23.99 4.33
CA ASP A 113 21.21 -24.96 3.25
C ASP A 113 19.88 -25.19 2.52
N TRP A 114 19.55 -24.27 1.61
CA TRP A 114 18.30 -24.33 0.84
C TRP A 114 18.20 -25.58 -0.02
N ALA A 115 19.31 -26.03 -0.63
CA ALA A 115 19.33 -27.24 -1.46
C ALA A 115 18.95 -28.48 -0.64
N GLY A 116 19.39 -28.52 0.62
CA GLY A 116 19.00 -29.54 1.58
C GLY A 116 17.50 -29.53 1.90
N PHE A 117 16.80 -28.40 1.84
CA PHE A 117 15.37 -28.29 2.17
C PHE A 117 14.41 -28.38 0.96
N GLU A 118 14.85 -28.02 -0.26
CA GLU A 118 13.97 -27.99 -1.45
C GLU A 118 13.36 -29.36 -1.79
N ARG A 119 14.00 -30.46 -1.33
CA ARG A 119 13.49 -31.83 -1.48
C ARG A 119 12.15 -32.05 -0.78
N ALA A 120 11.83 -31.23 0.23
CA ALA A 120 10.57 -31.27 0.97
C ALA A 120 9.41 -30.52 0.27
N GLY A 121 9.64 -29.93 -0.91
CA GLY A 121 8.64 -29.19 -1.68
C GLY A 121 8.69 -27.67 -1.49
N GLN A 122 7.54 -27.01 -1.62
CA GLN A 122 7.45 -25.55 -1.45
C GLN A 122 7.72 -25.16 0.01
N LEU A 123 8.78 -24.37 0.20
CA LEU A 123 9.23 -23.93 1.50
C LEU A 123 8.61 -22.58 1.88
N TYR A 124 8.44 -22.41 3.19
CA TYR A 124 8.06 -21.16 3.81
C TYR A 124 8.94 -20.93 5.04
N VAL A 125 9.13 -19.68 5.41
CA VAL A 125 9.82 -19.29 6.64
C VAL A 125 8.85 -18.57 7.56
N GLU A 126 8.75 -19.05 8.80
CA GLU A 126 8.20 -18.27 9.90
C GLU A 126 9.38 -17.54 10.56
N SER A 127 9.47 -16.23 10.34
CA SER A 127 10.45 -15.39 11.02
C SER A 127 9.83 -14.80 12.27
N ALA A 128 10.54 -14.83 13.41
CA ALA A 128 10.15 -14.07 14.60
C ALA A 128 11.38 -13.78 15.44
N ASN A 129 11.64 -12.51 15.73
CA ASN A 129 12.70 -12.09 16.65
C ASN A 129 14.10 -12.66 16.33
N GLY A 130 14.47 -12.75 15.04
CA GLY A 130 15.78 -13.26 14.61
C GLY A 130 15.89 -14.79 14.55
N LEU A 131 14.79 -15.51 14.83
CA LEU A 131 14.67 -16.95 14.60
C LEU A 131 13.90 -17.19 13.30
N SER A 132 14.42 -18.10 12.47
CA SER A 132 13.81 -18.51 11.20
C SER A 132 13.45 -19.99 11.29
N LYS A 133 12.15 -20.29 11.31
CA LYS A 133 11.66 -21.67 11.25
C LYS A 133 11.34 -22.01 9.82
N ILE A 134 11.98 -23.06 9.30
CA ILE A 134 11.76 -23.54 7.95
C ILE A 134 10.63 -24.54 8.01
N VAL A 135 9.57 -24.28 7.24
CA VAL A 135 8.38 -25.12 7.19
C VAL A 135 8.04 -25.47 5.73
N THR A 136 7.29 -26.54 5.53
CA THR A 136 6.79 -26.97 4.22
C THR A 136 5.34 -27.40 4.31
N GLY A 137 4.64 -27.28 3.19
CA GLY A 137 3.26 -27.69 3.01
C GLY A 137 2.27 -26.81 3.78
N ILE A 138 1.21 -26.39 3.11
CA ILE A 138 0.07 -25.70 3.74
C ILE A 138 -1.11 -26.67 3.65
N TYR A 139 -1.49 -27.24 4.79
CA TYR A 139 -2.55 -28.22 4.91
C TYR A 139 -3.75 -27.64 5.67
N PRO A 140 -4.98 -28.05 5.32
CA PRO A 140 -6.18 -27.59 6.01
C PRO A 140 -6.24 -28.08 7.46
N ASP A 141 -5.68 -29.26 7.77
CA ASP A 141 -5.75 -29.87 9.09
C ASP A 141 -4.56 -30.78 9.43
N GLY A 142 -4.47 -31.13 10.72
CA GLY A 142 -3.46 -32.03 11.29
C GLY A 142 -3.42 -33.42 10.66
N PRO A 143 -4.56 -34.14 10.54
CA PRO A 143 -4.62 -35.45 9.92
C PRO A 143 -4.07 -35.47 8.48
N THR A 144 -4.36 -34.44 7.69
CA THR A 144 -3.83 -34.30 6.33
C THR A 144 -2.31 -34.10 6.37
N ALA A 145 -1.81 -33.20 7.22
CA ALA A 145 -0.37 -32.99 7.37
C ALA A 145 0.38 -34.24 7.88
N LEU A 146 -0.23 -35.04 8.77
CA LEU A 146 0.37 -36.27 9.29
C LEU A 146 0.63 -37.32 8.20
N LYS A 147 -0.22 -37.39 7.17
CA LYS A 147 0.02 -38.28 6.02
C LYS A 147 1.33 -37.94 5.33
N PHE A 148 1.59 -36.65 5.09
CA PHE A 148 2.81 -36.16 4.45
C PHE A 148 4.02 -36.13 5.38
N LEU A 149 3.82 -36.07 6.70
CA LEU A 149 4.90 -36.11 7.68
C LEU A 149 5.74 -37.39 7.56
N SER A 150 5.09 -38.54 7.30
CA SER A 150 5.79 -39.83 7.12
C SER A 150 6.79 -39.77 5.97
N THR A 151 6.33 -39.33 4.79
CA THR A 151 7.17 -39.14 3.60
C THR A 151 8.28 -38.11 3.83
N ILE A 152 8.00 -37.01 4.52
CA ILE A 152 9.02 -36.00 4.84
C ILE A 152 10.12 -36.58 5.75
N ARG A 153 9.77 -37.43 6.72
CA ARG A 153 10.78 -38.09 7.56
C ARG A 153 11.64 -39.08 6.76
N GLU A 154 11.04 -39.84 5.85
CA GLU A 154 11.75 -40.73 4.92
C GLU A 154 12.72 -39.98 3.99
N LEU A 155 12.42 -38.72 3.66
CA LEU A 155 13.31 -37.85 2.87
C LEU A 155 14.53 -37.33 3.66
N GLY A 156 14.60 -37.59 4.96
CA GLY A 156 15.74 -37.24 5.82
C GLY A 156 15.45 -36.22 6.92
N TYR A 157 14.24 -35.65 6.99
CA TYR A 157 13.86 -34.69 8.03
C TYR A 157 13.22 -35.40 9.23
N GLN A 158 14.00 -36.24 9.93
CA GLN A 158 13.50 -37.10 11.02
C GLN A 158 12.84 -36.31 12.17
N ASP A 159 13.37 -35.13 12.45
CA ASP A 159 12.86 -34.23 13.50
C ASP A 159 11.68 -33.37 13.05
N ALA A 160 11.15 -33.60 11.83
CA ALA A 160 10.01 -32.85 11.36
C ALA A 160 8.77 -33.13 12.22
N PHE A 161 7.96 -32.09 12.43
CA PHE A 161 6.71 -32.19 13.18
C PHE A 161 5.64 -31.22 12.65
N VAL A 162 4.38 -31.57 12.90
CA VAL A 162 3.22 -30.79 12.49
C VAL A 162 2.97 -29.64 13.47
N LYS A 163 2.69 -28.44 12.95
CA LYS A 163 2.36 -27.26 13.74
C LYS A 163 1.21 -26.48 13.10
N ARG A 164 0.38 -25.84 13.92
CA ARG A 164 -0.58 -24.84 13.47
C ARG A 164 0.01 -23.43 13.54
N ILE A 165 -0.22 -22.66 12.49
CA ILE A 165 0.27 -21.30 12.35
C ILE A 165 -0.72 -20.45 11.55
N ASN A 166 -0.78 -19.16 11.86
CA ASN A 166 -1.48 -18.21 11.01
C ASN A 166 -0.68 -17.97 9.71
N ASN A 167 -1.32 -18.12 8.55
CA ASN A 167 -0.67 -18.01 7.25
C ASN A 167 -0.01 -16.64 6.99
N VAL A 168 -0.45 -15.55 7.64
CA VAL A 168 0.17 -14.21 7.54
C VAL A 168 1.61 -14.21 8.07
N ARG A 169 1.97 -15.17 8.93
CA ARG A 169 3.34 -15.32 9.47
C ARG A 169 4.26 -16.10 8.53
N LEU A 170 3.74 -16.66 7.43
CA LEU A 170 4.50 -17.50 6.51
C LEU A 170 5.05 -16.65 5.36
N ILE A 171 6.37 -16.61 5.29
CA ILE A 171 7.10 -15.97 4.19
C ILE A 171 7.36 -17.03 3.12
N PRO A 172 6.84 -16.89 1.88
CA PRO A 172 7.13 -17.84 0.81
C PRO A 172 8.59 -17.76 0.40
N VAL A 173 9.27 -18.91 0.33
CA VAL A 173 10.66 -18.99 -0.16
C VAL A 173 10.64 -19.07 -1.69
N SER A 174 11.38 -18.17 -2.33
CA SER A 174 11.45 -17.99 -3.77
C SER A 174 12.89 -18.16 -4.30
N THR A 175 13.11 -17.84 -5.57
CA THR A 175 14.44 -17.79 -6.17
C THR A 175 15.32 -16.68 -5.58
N PHE A 176 14.72 -15.65 -4.98
CA PHE A 176 15.46 -14.55 -4.35
C PHE A 176 16.27 -15.03 -3.14
N GLU A 177 15.64 -15.78 -2.22
CA GLU A 177 16.27 -16.26 -0.99
C GLU A 177 17.23 -17.43 -1.23
N THR A 178 16.85 -18.32 -2.16
CA THR A 178 17.59 -19.55 -2.44
C THR A 178 18.78 -19.31 -3.36
N GLY A 179 18.69 -18.35 -4.28
CA GLY A 179 19.65 -18.17 -5.37
C GLY A 179 19.63 -19.33 -6.39
N ILE A 180 18.75 -20.31 -6.21
CA ILE A 180 18.62 -21.49 -7.07
C ILE A 180 17.60 -21.16 -8.16
N LYS A 181 18.02 -21.18 -9.43
CA LYS A 181 17.11 -21.07 -10.57
C LYS A 181 16.36 -22.39 -10.72
N LYS A 182 15.08 -22.43 -10.33
CA LYS A 182 14.24 -23.60 -10.55
C LYS A 182 14.13 -23.88 -12.06
N PRO A 183 14.38 -25.12 -12.55
CA PRO A 183 14.04 -25.48 -13.92
C PRO A 183 12.52 -25.37 -14.12
N LEU A 184 12.10 -25.03 -15.34
CA LEU A 184 10.75 -24.59 -15.71
C LEU A 184 9.67 -25.71 -15.74
N ILE A 185 9.70 -26.65 -14.79
CA ILE A 185 8.69 -27.71 -14.67
C ILE A 185 8.20 -27.76 -13.22
N PRO A 186 6.93 -27.38 -12.94
CA PRO A 186 6.32 -27.64 -11.65
C PRO A 186 6.21 -29.15 -11.45
N ILE A 187 6.93 -29.71 -10.47
CA ILE A 187 6.66 -31.07 -10.01
C ILE A 187 5.38 -31.00 -9.17
N ASN A 188 4.25 -31.34 -9.81
CA ASN A 188 2.97 -31.53 -9.16
C ASN A 188 3.05 -32.77 -8.24
N LEU A 189 2.97 -32.56 -6.93
CA LEU A 189 2.88 -33.63 -5.92
C LEU A 189 1.49 -34.31 -5.85
N GLN A 190 0.67 -34.21 -6.92
CA GLN A 190 -0.70 -34.73 -6.92
C GLN A 190 -0.90 -36.06 -7.63
N ASN A 191 0.14 -36.70 -8.18
CA ASN A 191 -0.05 -37.96 -8.91
C ASN A 191 0.72 -39.12 -8.26
N THR A 192 -0.03 -40.16 -7.92
CA THR A 192 0.43 -41.50 -7.56
C THR A 192 1.46 -42.01 -8.58
N PRO A 193 2.52 -42.74 -8.17
CA PRO A 193 3.54 -43.22 -9.11
C PRO A 193 2.97 -44.30 -10.04
N PRO A 194 3.15 -44.21 -11.37
CA PRO A 194 3.19 -45.39 -12.22
C PRO A 194 4.60 -45.99 -12.15
N ALA A 195 4.63 -47.31 -12.05
CA ALA A 195 5.83 -48.14 -11.92
C ALA A 195 6.90 -47.88 -13.00
N ALA A 196 8.14 -48.10 -12.60
CA ALA A 196 9.34 -48.07 -13.44
C ALA A 196 9.29 -49.05 -14.61
N THR A 197 9.90 -48.67 -15.75
CA THR A 197 10.72 -49.55 -16.61
C THR A 197 11.54 -48.69 -17.60
N PRO A 198 12.66 -49.20 -18.15
CA PRO A 198 13.91 -48.45 -18.30
C PRO A 198 14.18 -47.86 -19.71
N THR A 199 15.15 -46.94 -19.73
CA THR A 199 15.90 -46.34 -20.85
C THR A 199 16.27 -47.32 -21.98
N PRO A 200 16.33 -46.84 -23.24
CA PRO A 200 17.63 -46.86 -23.95
C PRO A 200 18.03 -45.53 -24.61
N ALA A 201 19.31 -45.46 -24.95
CA ALA A 201 20.17 -44.29 -25.15
C ALA A 201 20.09 -43.54 -26.51
N ALA A 202 20.51 -42.27 -26.43
CA ALA A 202 21.23 -41.39 -27.36
C ALA A 202 21.16 -41.56 -28.89
N GLN A 203 20.90 -40.45 -29.60
CA GLN A 203 21.77 -39.97 -30.70
C GLN A 203 21.55 -38.49 -31.05
N GLN A 204 22.67 -37.76 -31.13
CA GLN A 204 22.81 -36.42 -31.70
C GLN A 204 22.65 -36.46 -33.22
N THR A 205 22.01 -35.44 -33.81
CA THR A 205 22.45 -34.79 -35.07
C THR A 205 21.76 -33.44 -35.24
N SER A 206 22.54 -32.36 -35.32
CA SER A 206 22.28 -31.18 -36.18
C SER A 206 23.09 -31.41 -37.48
N PRO A 207 22.87 -30.75 -38.67
CA PRO A 207 22.73 -29.29 -38.83
C PRO A 207 21.93 -28.75 -40.07
N ALA A 208 21.86 -27.40 -40.14
CA ALA A 208 21.73 -26.50 -41.32
C ALA A 208 20.35 -26.37 -42.02
N ALA A 209 20.00 -25.31 -42.76
CA ALA A 209 20.22 -23.85 -42.83
C ALA A 209 19.50 -23.38 -44.13
N ASN A 210 19.01 -22.13 -44.16
CA ASN A 210 18.59 -21.31 -45.33
C ASN A 210 17.27 -21.69 -46.06
N THR A 211 16.42 -20.79 -46.58
CA THR A 211 16.52 -19.37 -46.99
C THR A 211 15.11 -18.77 -47.26
N ASP A 212 15.00 -17.45 -47.07
CA ASP A 212 14.24 -16.42 -47.82
C ASP A 212 12.84 -16.70 -48.40
N ASN A 213 11.84 -15.90 -47.97
CA ASN A 213 11.35 -14.74 -48.76
C ASN A 213 10.14 -14.04 -48.11
N VAL A 214 10.18 -12.70 -48.10
CA VAL A 214 9.05 -11.77 -47.88
C VAL A 214 8.97 -10.90 -49.14
N PRO A 215 7.77 -10.64 -49.70
CA PRO A 215 7.23 -9.27 -49.62
C PRO A 215 5.71 -9.15 -49.44
N ALA A 216 5.32 -7.98 -48.92
CA ALA A 216 3.99 -7.53 -48.52
C ALA A 216 3.10 -7.01 -49.67
N ALA A 217 1.76 -7.03 -49.48
CA ALA A 217 0.84 -5.89 -49.67
C ALA A 217 -0.64 -6.26 -49.34
N THR A 218 -1.36 -5.26 -48.83
CA THR A 218 -2.76 -5.10 -48.33
C THR A 218 -3.88 -5.26 -49.39
N PRO A 219 -5.22 -5.09 -49.13
CA PRO A 219 -5.94 -4.47 -48.00
C PRO A 219 -7.25 -5.16 -47.49
N ALA A 220 -7.73 -4.77 -46.30
CA ALA A 220 -9.07 -5.09 -45.80
C ALA A 220 -9.81 -3.82 -45.33
N THR A 221 -10.97 -3.57 -45.93
CA THR A 221 -11.93 -2.51 -45.56
C THR A 221 -13.16 -3.16 -44.94
N TYR A 222 -13.54 -2.70 -43.76
CA TYR A 222 -14.76 -3.12 -43.04
C TYR A 222 -15.94 -2.23 -43.44
N GLY A 223 -17.08 -2.85 -43.74
CA GLY A 223 -18.40 -2.22 -43.75
C GLY A 223 -19.42 -3.23 -43.22
N SER A 224 -20.06 -2.92 -42.10
CA SER A 224 -21.15 -3.70 -41.53
C SER A 224 -22.32 -2.76 -41.21
N THR A 225 -23.47 -3.10 -41.75
CA THR A 225 -24.79 -2.50 -41.51
C THR A 225 -25.70 -3.57 -40.90
N ALA A 226 -26.42 -3.23 -39.83
CA ALA A 226 -27.79 -3.70 -39.57
C ALA A 226 -28.41 -2.99 -38.34
N GLU A 227 -29.58 -2.38 -38.55
CA GLU A 227 -30.46 -1.77 -37.55
C GLU A 227 -31.35 -2.82 -36.83
N ALA A 228 -31.88 -2.49 -35.63
CA ALA A 228 -33.31 -2.17 -35.43
C ALA A 228 -33.82 -2.19 -33.96
N ARG A 229 -34.44 -1.05 -33.58
CA ARG A 229 -35.71 -0.81 -32.82
C ARG A 229 -35.91 -1.22 -31.33
N SER A 230 -36.31 -0.21 -30.56
CA SER A 230 -36.94 -0.22 -29.22
C SER A 230 -38.39 -0.75 -29.21
N PRO A 231 -39.00 -1.05 -28.02
CA PRO A 231 -39.78 -0.02 -27.30
C PRO A 231 -39.76 -0.10 -25.74
N ALA A 232 -40.16 0.99 -25.08
CA ALA A 232 -40.40 1.13 -23.64
C ALA A 232 -41.67 0.40 -23.15
N PRO A 233 -41.80 0.08 -21.83
CA PRO A 233 -42.95 0.63 -21.09
C PRO A 233 -42.80 0.87 -19.55
N ALA A 234 -43.59 1.85 -19.07
CA ALA A 234 -44.43 1.91 -17.85
C ALA A 234 -43.86 1.96 -16.41
N ALA A 235 -44.60 2.65 -15.54
CA ALA A 235 -44.23 3.13 -14.20
C ALA A 235 -44.85 2.34 -13.00
N ALA A 236 -44.09 2.29 -11.89
CA ALA A 236 -44.42 2.17 -10.43
C ALA A 236 -45.23 0.94 -9.90
N PRO A 237 -45.02 0.44 -8.64
CA PRO A 237 -44.69 1.19 -7.41
C PRO A 237 -43.62 0.58 -6.47
N ALA A 238 -43.32 1.35 -5.41
CA ALA A 238 -42.36 1.06 -4.34
C ALA A 238 -42.73 -0.16 -3.47
N THR A 239 -41.73 -0.97 -3.15
CA THR A 239 -41.69 -1.77 -1.92
C THR A 239 -40.24 -1.96 -1.48
N TYR A 240 -40.00 -1.68 -0.21
CA TYR A 240 -38.74 -1.79 0.51
C TYR A 240 -38.18 -3.22 0.44
N ASN A 241 -36.91 -3.36 0.04
CA ASN A 241 -36.05 -4.40 0.58
C ASN A 241 -34.58 -4.01 0.38
N THR A 242 -33.89 -3.89 1.51
CA THR A 242 -32.47 -3.64 1.70
C THR A 242 -31.62 -4.74 1.04
N THR A 243 -30.97 -4.40 -0.07
CA THR A 243 -29.78 -5.08 -0.56
C THR A 243 -28.52 -4.38 -0.02
N PRO A 244 -27.46 -5.13 0.35
CA PRO A 244 -26.17 -4.54 0.75
C PRO A 244 -25.63 -3.68 -0.39
N ALA A 245 -25.34 -2.42 -0.09
CA ALA A 245 -24.78 -1.49 -1.06
C ALA A 245 -23.41 -2.00 -1.54
N THR A 246 -23.27 -2.21 -2.85
CA THR A 246 -21.98 -2.11 -3.52
C THR A 246 -21.37 -0.74 -3.19
N PRO A 247 -20.08 -0.63 -2.82
CA PRO A 247 -19.46 0.67 -2.55
C PRO A 247 -19.49 1.53 -3.82
N SER A 248 -20.35 2.55 -3.85
CA SER A 248 -20.35 3.57 -4.89
C SER A 248 -19.23 4.55 -4.61
N LEU A 249 -18.34 4.79 -5.59
CA LEU A 249 -17.26 5.77 -5.48
C LEU A 249 -17.86 7.16 -5.14
N PRO A 250 -17.39 7.86 -4.09
CA PRO A 250 -17.93 9.15 -3.69
C PRO A 250 -17.73 10.19 -4.80
N ALA A 251 -18.80 10.86 -5.24
CA ALA A 251 -18.81 11.76 -6.40
C ALA A 251 -17.86 12.97 -6.23
N ALA A 252 -17.27 13.41 -7.34
CA ALA A 252 -16.55 14.67 -7.41
C ALA A 252 -17.52 15.84 -7.20
N ALA A 253 -17.36 16.59 -6.11
CA ALA A 253 -17.86 17.96 -5.98
C ALA A 253 -19.39 18.20 -5.92
N THR A 254 -20.14 17.43 -5.12
CA THR A 254 -21.50 17.80 -4.70
C THR A 254 -21.80 17.50 -3.21
N ALA A 255 -20.82 17.58 -2.32
CA ALA A 255 -21.12 17.56 -0.88
C ALA A 255 -21.69 18.93 -0.46
N ALA A 256 -22.75 18.94 0.37
CA ALA A 256 -23.33 20.18 0.88
C ALA A 256 -22.27 20.93 1.72
N GLY A 257 -22.07 22.23 1.46
CA GLY A 257 -21.16 23.08 2.23
C GLY A 257 -19.74 23.28 1.66
N LEU A 258 -19.46 22.89 0.40
CA LEU A 258 -18.20 23.24 -0.27
C LEU A 258 -18.20 24.71 -0.71
N PRO A 259 -17.17 25.52 -0.35
CA PRO A 259 -16.95 26.85 -0.91
C PRO A 259 -16.86 26.81 -2.43
N ALA A 260 -17.49 27.79 -3.09
CA ALA A 260 -17.40 27.96 -4.52
C ALA A 260 -15.99 28.44 -4.90
N ILE A 261 -15.45 27.94 -6.00
CA ILE A 261 -14.15 28.39 -6.49
C ILE A 261 -14.35 29.57 -7.44
N ASP A 262 -13.80 30.74 -7.11
CA ASP A 262 -13.80 31.87 -8.04
C ASP A 262 -12.78 31.63 -9.16
N GLY A 263 -13.26 31.44 -10.40
CA GLY A 263 -12.39 31.26 -11.55
C GLY A 263 -11.66 32.51 -12.03
N LYS A 264 -11.97 33.70 -11.47
CA LYS A 264 -11.40 34.99 -11.92
C LYS A 264 -10.15 35.41 -11.15
N THR A 265 -9.90 34.82 -10.00
CA THR A 265 -8.72 35.13 -9.20
C THR A 265 -7.54 34.23 -9.61
N LYS A 266 -6.42 34.86 -9.94
CA LYS A 266 -5.17 34.17 -10.28
C LYS A 266 -4.48 33.66 -9.02
N ARG A 267 -4.13 32.38 -8.98
CA ARG A 267 -3.52 31.72 -7.82
C ARG A 267 -2.33 30.86 -8.22
N HIS A 268 -1.37 30.75 -7.31
CA HIS A 268 -0.25 29.80 -7.44
C HIS A 268 -0.74 28.35 -7.37
N SER A 269 -1.63 28.06 -6.41
CA SER A 269 -2.28 26.75 -6.22
C SER A 269 -2.96 26.25 -7.50
N ALA A 270 -3.70 27.12 -8.20
CA ALA A 270 -4.33 26.80 -9.48
C ALA A 270 -3.29 26.53 -10.59
N ALA A 271 -2.20 27.29 -10.64
CA ALA A 271 -1.14 27.06 -11.62
C ALA A 271 -0.43 25.71 -11.40
N GLU A 272 -0.18 25.32 -10.15
CA GLU A 272 0.40 24.00 -9.83
C GLU A 272 -0.56 22.85 -10.18
N LEU A 273 -1.85 23.01 -9.90
CA LEU A 273 -2.85 22.03 -10.32
C LEU A 273 -2.89 21.90 -11.85
N GLN A 274 -2.88 23.01 -12.58
CA GLN A 274 -2.82 22.99 -14.05
C GLN A 274 -1.56 22.29 -14.57
N ARG A 275 -0.40 22.50 -13.95
CA ARG A 275 0.85 21.78 -14.30
C ARG A 275 0.69 20.28 -14.14
N LEU A 276 0.16 19.83 -13.01
CA LEU A 276 -0.09 18.41 -12.76
C LEU A 276 -1.09 17.84 -13.77
N LEU A 277 -2.21 18.52 -14.00
CA LEU A 277 -3.23 18.05 -14.94
C LEU A 277 -2.66 17.96 -16.37
N LYS A 278 -1.78 18.88 -16.75
CA LYS A 278 -1.09 18.85 -18.05
C LYS A 278 -0.08 17.72 -18.15
N GLU A 279 0.74 17.53 -17.12
CA GLU A 279 1.68 16.40 -17.00
C GLU A 279 0.97 15.05 -17.15
N LYS A 280 -0.24 14.92 -16.56
CA LYS A 280 -1.03 13.69 -16.59
C LYS A 280 -1.95 13.56 -17.82
N GLY A 281 -1.93 14.52 -18.75
CA GLY A 281 -2.71 14.48 -20.00
C GLY A 281 -4.19 14.87 -19.87
N TYR A 282 -4.61 15.48 -18.76
CA TYR A 282 -5.99 15.93 -18.54
C TYR A 282 -6.23 17.39 -18.95
N TYR A 283 -5.17 18.18 -19.15
CA TYR A 283 -5.24 19.61 -19.44
C TYR A 283 -4.34 20.01 -20.61
N GLU A 284 -4.92 20.57 -21.67
CA GLU A 284 -4.18 20.91 -22.89
C GLU A 284 -3.83 22.40 -23.00
N ALA A 285 -4.59 23.26 -22.31
CA ALA A 285 -4.42 24.71 -22.37
C ALA A 285 -3.15 25.20 -21.65
N SER A 286 -2.91 26.51 -21.73
CA SER A 286 -1.78 27.17 -21.07
C SER A 286 -1.95 27.20 -19.55
N ILE A 287 -0.83 27.18 -18.84
CA ILE A 287 -0.79 27.36 -17.39
C ILE A 287 -0.83 28.86 -17.11
N ASP A 288 -1.98 29.34 -16.66
CA ASP A 288 -2.25 30.77 -16.45
C ASP A 288 -2.58 31.11 -14.98
N GLY A 289 -2.83 30.09 -14.16
CA GLY A 289 -3.18 30.23 -12.74
C GLY A 289 -4.64 30.60 -12.48
N PHE A 290 -5.52 30.58 -13.48
CA PHE A 290 -6.96 30.80 -13.30
C PHE A 290 -7.72 29.48 -13.19
N TYR A 291 -8.60 29.34 -12.20
CA TYR A 291 -9.45 28.15 -12.06
C TYR A 291 -10.71 28.27 -12.94
N GLY A 292 -10.51 28.39 -14.25
CA GLY A 292 -11.60 28.57 -15.21
C GLY A 292 -12.38 27.29 -15.54
N PRO A 293 -13.31 27.34 -16.50
CA PRO A 293 -14.06 26.17 -16.97
C PRO A 293 -13.17 25.03 -17.46
N GLY A 294 -12.07 25.35 -18.15
CA GLY A 294 -11.11 24.36 -18.64
C GLY A 294 -10.41 23.60 -17.51
N THR A 295 -9.92 24.32 -16.49
CA THR A 295 -9.32 23.71 -15.29
C THR A 295 -10.34 22.90 -14.51
N THR A 296 -11.57 23.39 -14.37
CA THR A 296 -12.66 22.67 -13.71
C THR A 296 -12.97 21.34 -14.40
N ALA A 297 -13.09 21.34 -15.73
CA ALA A 297 -13.35 20.14 -16.51
C ALA A 297 -12.19 19.13 -16.42
N ALA A 298 -10.96 19.61 -16.56
CA ALA A 298 -9.75 18.78 -16.44
C ALA A 298 -9.63 18.15 -15.05
N TYR A 299 -9.85 18.94 -13.98
CA TYR A 299 -9.85 18.44 -12.61
C TYR A 299 -10.90 17.35 -12.41
N ARG A 300 -12.14 17.56 -12.85
CA ARG A 300 -13.21 16.55 -12.70
C ARG A 300 -12.86 15.25 -13.41
N ARG A 301 -12.36 15.34 -14.65
CA ARG A 301 -11.91 14.17 -15.40
C ARG A 301 -10.78 13.44 -14.68
N ALA A 302 -9.75 14.17 -14.25
CA ALA A 302 -8.64 13.62 -13.49
C ALA A 302 -9.13 12.97 -12.18
N TRP A 303 -10.04 13.61 -11.47
CA TRP A 303 -10.61 13.08 -10.24
C TRP A 303 -11.31 11.73 -10.45
N ASP A 304 -12.00 11.56 -11.57
CA ASP A 304 -12.76 10.36 -11.92
C ASP A 304 -11.95 9.25 -12.57
N GLU A 305 -10.94 9.59 -13.37
CA GLU A 305 -10.22 8.65 -14.23
C GLU A 305 -8.81 8.32 -13.74
N MET A 306 -8.15 9.23 -13.02
CA MET A 306 -6.75 9.05 -12.60
C MET A 306 -6.64 7.86 -11.62
N PRO A 307 -5.92 6.78 -11.98
CA PRO A 307 -5.91 5.54 -11.19
C PRO A 307 -5.44 5.75 -9.74
N GLU A 308 -4.44 6.60 -9.55
CA GLU A 308 -3.85 6.91 -8.25
C GLU A 308 -4.88 7.62 -7.36
N VAL A 309 -5.69 8.52 -7.92
CA VAL A 309 -6.75 9.23 -7.21
C VAL A 309 -7.91 8.31 -6.86
N ARG A 310 -8.35 7.48 -7.81
CA ARG A 310 -9.43 6.52 -7.61
C ARG A 310 -9.10 5.54 -6.48
N LYS A 311 -7.85 5.08 -6.38
CA LYS A 311 -7.36 4.28 -5.25
C LYS A 311 -7.70 4.96 -3.92
N TYR A 312 -7.30 6.21 -3.74
CA TYR A 312 -7.49 6.91 -2.46
C TYR A 312 -8.94 7.32 -2.20
N ARG A 313 -9.73 7.61 -3.24
CA ARG A 313 -11.19 7.81 -3.08
C ARG A 313 -11.88 6.56 -2.57
N LEU A 314 -11.45 5.37 -3.01
CA LEU A 314 -11.96 4.11 -2.51
C LEU A 314 -11.49 3.88 -1.06
N LEU A 315 -10.19 4.03 -0.79
CA LEU A 315 -9.65 3.83 0.56
C LEU A 315 -10.27 4.78 1.58
N SER A 316 -10.46 6.05 1.23
CA SER A 316 -11.08 7.05 2.11
C SER A 316 -12.58 6.83 2.31
N SER A 317 -13.25 6.11 1.41
CA SER A 317 -14.66 5.72 1.59
C SER A 317 -14.83 4.49 2.49
N LEU A 318 -13.78 3.68 2.64
CA LEU A 318 -13.79 2.46 3.46
C LEU A 318 -13.33 2.74 4.90
N ASN A 319 -12.45 3.73 5.07
CA ASN A 319 -11.97 4.18 6.36
C ASN A 319 -12.76 5.41 6.80
N ASP A 320 -13.20 5.45 8.06
CA ASP A 320 -13.87 6.62 8.64
C ASP A 320 -12.83 7.73 8.89
N VAL A 321 -12.35 8.34 7.81
CA VAL A 321 -11.42 9.48 7.86
C VAL A 321 -12.23 10.71 8.25
N SER A 322 -12.49 10.85 9.56
CA SER A 322 -13.19 12.01 10.08
C SER A 322 -12.39 13.28 9.81
N THR A 323 -12.99 14.17 9.02
CA THR A 323 -12.52 15.54 8.80
C THR A 323 -13.56 16.53 9.31
N ASP A 324 -14.30 16.16 10.36
CA ASP A 324 -15.55 16.81 10.78
C ASP A 324 -15.44 18.34 10.94
N ALA A 325 -14.24 18.85 11.27
CA ALA A 325 -13.96 20.27 11.38
C ALA A 325 -13.82 21.04 10.05
N VAL A 326 -13.67 20.36 8.91
CA VAL A 326 -13.37 20.93 7.57
C VAL A 326 -14.48 20.61 6.55
N GLY A 327 -15.63 20.12 7.00
CA GLY A 327 -16.83 19.98 6.18
C GLY A 327 -16.86 18.79 5.21
N ASN A 328 -16.10 17.72 5.49
CA ASN A 328 -16.08 16.48 4.70
C ASN A 328 -15.85 16.70 3.20
N TRP A 329 -14.91 17.58 2.87
CA TRP A 329 -14.55 17.85 1.48
C TRP A 329 -13.83 16.65 0.86
N PRO A 330 -14.31 16.09 -0.26
CA PRO A 330 -13.74 14.89 -0.85
C PRO A 330 -12.23 14.99 -1.13
N GLU A 331 -11.76 16.14 -1.63
CA GLU A 331 -10.34 16.40 -1.89
C GLU A 331 -9.48 16.40 -0.64
N ILE A 332 -10.01 16.88 0.50
CA ILE A 332 -9.31 16.87 1.77
C ILE A 332 -9.28 15.45 2.34
N THR A 333 -10.40 14.72 2.25
CA THR A 333 -10.42 13.32 2.69
C THR A 333 -9.42 12.47 1.90
N VAL A 334 -9.35 12.66 0.58
CA VAL A 334 -8.33 12.02 -0.27
C VAL A 334 -6.93 12.47 0.13
N LEU A 335 -6.70 13.77 0.32
CA LEU A 335 -5.39 14.29 0.74
C LEU A 335 -4.92 13.69 2.07
N VAL A 336 -5.81 13.61 3.07
CA VAL A 336 -5.51 13.01 4.38
C VAL A 336 -5.22 11.51 4.22
N ALA A 337 -6.02 10.78 3.44
CA ALA A 337 -5.77 9.36 3.18
C ALA A 337 -4.42 9.12 2.47
N VAL A 338 -4.06 9.98 1.51
CA VAL A 338 -2.74 9.94 0.85
C VAL A 338 -1.64 10.24 1.87
N ALA A 339 -1.80 11.26 2.70
CA ALA A 339 -0.81 11.60 3.72
C ALA A 339 -0.63 10.49 4.75
N GLN A 340 -1.69 9.77 5.12
CA GLN A 340 -1.64 8.59 5.98
C GLN A 340 -0.90 7.42 5.33
N ASP A 341 -1.13 7.16 4.03
CA ASP A 341 -0.38 6.14 3.28
C ASP A 341 1.11 6.52 3.18
N ILE A 342 1.40 7.79 2.90
CA ILE A 342 2.77 8.32 2.92
C ILE A 342 3.40 8.13 4.31
N ALA A 343 2.68 8.44 5.39
CA ALA A 343 3.18 8.29 6.76
C ALA A 343 3.47 6.83 7.14
N ALA A 344 2.81 5.86 6.51
CA ALA A 344 2.97 4.44 6.81
C ALA A 344 2.89 4.10 8.31
N GLY A 345 2.00 4.78 9.05
CA GLY A 345 1.82 4.58 10.50
C GLY A 345 2.88 5.24 11.39
N THR A 346 3.81 6.03 10.84
CA THR A 346 4.80 6.80 11.61
C THR A 346 4.35 8.23 11.90
N ALA A 347 3.04 8.50 11.89
CA ALA A 347 2.51 9.82 12.16
C ALA A 347 2.84 10.26 13.60
N ASN A 348 3.15 11.55 13.77
CA ASN A 348 3.41 12.13 15.08
C ASN A 348 2.07 12.34 15.82
N THR A 349 1.64 11.34 16.58
CA THR A 349 0.34 11.32 17.27
C THR A 349 0.15 12.49 18.25
N SER A 350 1.24 12.93 18.91
CA SER A 350 1.19 14.08 19.82
C SER A 350 0.93 15.39 19.07
N ARG A 351 1.56 15.56 17.91
CA ARG A 351 1.37 16.71 17.03
C ARG A 351 -0.01 16.69 16.38
N GLU A 352 -0.50 15.52 16.02
CA GLU A 352 -1.84 15.32 15.47
C GLU A 352 -2.91 15.81 16.45
N GLN A 353 -2.85 15.40 17.71
CA GLN A 353 -3.77 15.85 18.77
C GLN A 353 -3.72 17.38 18.97
N GLN A 354 -2.53 17.98 18.98
CA GLN A 354 -2.38 19.43 19.10
C GLN A 354 -2.98 20.17 17.90
N MET A 355 -2.77 19.65 16.68
CA MET A 355 -3.31 20.24 15.47
C MET A 355 -4.83 20.10 15.40
N GLU A 356 -5.38 18.97 15.81
CA GLU A 356 -6.82 18.74 15.85
C GLU A 356 -7.54 19.76 16.74
N GLN A 357 -6.98 20.11 17.90
CA GLN A 357 -7.52 21.14 18.80
C GLN A 357 -7.58 22.54 18.15
N LEU A 358 -6.65 22.84 17.25
CA LEU A 358 -6.58 24.13 16.55
C LEU A 358 -7.37 24.15 15.24
N ARG A 359 -7.77 22.98 14.73
CA ARG A 359 -8.32 22.81 13.38
C ARG A 359 -9.59 23.62 13.16
N ALA A 360 -10.56 23.54 14.06
CA ALA A 360 -11.81 24.28 13.93
C ALA A 360 -11.60 25.80 14.01
N THR A 361 -10.69 26.26 14.87
CA THR A 361 -10.36 27.68 15.02
C THR A 361 -9.67 28.21 13.76
N LEU A 362 -8.69 27.48 13.24
CA LEU A 362 -7.96 27.86 12.03
C LEU A 362 -8.86 27.80 10.79
N PHE A 363 -9.68 26.76 10.67
CA PHE A 363 -10.66 26.64 9.62
C PHE A 363 -11.64 27.80 9.67
N ASN A 364 -12.13 28.21 10.84
CA ASN A 364 -13.10 29.29 10.98
C ASN A 364 -12.51 30.71 11.00
N SER A 365 -11.20 30.86 10.92
CA SER A 365 -10.53 32.16 11.01
C SER A 365 -11.04 33.17 9.98
N ARG A 366 -11.20 34.42 10.42
CA ARG A 366 -11.50 35.59 9.58
C ARG A 366 -10.39 36.64 9.59
N THR A 367 -9.29 36.35 10.29
CA THR A 367 -8.14 37.24 10.42
C THR A 367 -6.91 36.61 9.81
N ALA A 368 -6.09 37.42 9.16
CA ALA A 368 -4.81 36.98 8.62
C ALA A 368 -3.90 36.40 9.72
N LEU A 369 -3.03 35.49 9.34
CA LEU A 369 -1.99 34.99 10.23
C LEU A 369 -1.04 36.12 10.63
N THR A 370 -0.41 35.99 11.80
CA THR A 370 0.72 36.86 12.14
C THR A 370 1.85 36.68 11.12
N PRO A 371 2.67 37.70 10.83
CA PRO A 371 3.77 37.57 9.87
C PRO A 371 4.72 36.40 10.17
N ALA A 372 4.97 36.13 11.46
CA ALA A 372 5.77 35.01 11.91
C ALA A 372 5.09 33.65 11.63
N ALA A 373 3.78 33.53 11.88
CA ALA A 373 3.03 32.31 11.57
C ALA A 373 2.95 32.05 10.05
N ALA A 374 2.69 33.10 9.24
CA ALA A 374 2.70 33.00 7.79
C ALA A 374 4.08 32.54 7.26
N THR A 375 5.16 33.10 7.80
CA THR A 375 6.53 32.70 7.43
C THR A 375 6.81 31.23 7.75
N ARG A 376 6.40 30.76 8.94
CA ARG A 376 6.55 29.35 9.32
C ARG A 376 5.75 28.41 8.42
N ALA A 377 4.51 28.77 8.08
CA ALA A 377 3.68 27.96 7.20
C ALA A 377 4.30 27.83 5.79
N ARG A 378 4.81 28.94 5.24
CA ARG A 378 5.52 28.92 3.95
C ARG A 378 6.79 28.08 4.01
N ALA A 379 7.62 28.27 5.03
CA ALA A 379 8.87 27.51 5.18
C ALA A 379 8.59 26.01 5.30
N TRP A 380 7.59 25.63 6.10
CA TRP A 380 7.11 24.26 6.19
C TRP A 380 6.70 23.69 4.83
N ALA A 381 5.88 24.42 4.07
CA ALA A 381 5.43 23.96 2.76
C ALA A 381 6.60 23.81 1.78
N THR A 382 7.53 24.76 1.76
CA THR A 382 8.73 24.68 0.90
C THR A 382 9.57 23.44 1.21
N THR A 383 9.87 23.19 2.48
CA THR A 383 10.64 22.01 2.89
C THR A 383 9.91 20.72 2.55
N LEU A 384 8.60 20.67 2.86
CA LEU A 384 7.78 19.49 2.58
C LEU A 384 7.77 19.16 1.08
N TRP A 385 7.56 20.17 0.23
CA TRP A 385 7.50 19.98 -1.21
C TRP A 385 8.82 19.49 -1.78
N ALA A 386 9.95 20.09 -1.38
CA ALA A 386 11.26 19.65 -1.83
C ALA A 386 11.51 18.18 -1.47
N ASN A 387 11.28 17.82 -0.21
CA ASN A 387 11.55 16.46 0.27
C ASN A 387 10.58 15.42 -0.31
N LEU A 388 9.31 15.77 -0.54
CA LEU A 388 8.36 14.88 -1.21
C LEU A 388 8.65 14.71 -2.70
N GLU A 389 9.12 15.76 -3.38
CA GLU A 389 9.51 15.69 -4.77
C GLU A 389 10.74 14.77 -4.93
N ASP A 390 11.76 14.95 -4.09
CA ASP A 390 12.91 14.05 -4.04
C ASP A 390 12.47 12.61 -3.78
N TRP A 391 11.65 12.37 -2.75
CA TRP A 391 11.10 11.05 -2.42
C TRP A 391 10.31 10.41 -3.57
N ALA A 392 9.59 11.21 -4.34
CA ALA A 392 8.83 10.74 -5.50
C ALA A 392 9.72 10.29 -6.66
N THR A 393 10.96 10.79 -6.75
CA THR A 393 11.93 10.33 -7.76
C THR A 393 12.55 8.97 -7.43
N GLU A 394 12.50 8.56 -6.17
CA GLU A 394 13.15 7.33 -5.71
C GLU A 394 12.45 6.05 -6.17
N ASP A 395 11.12 6.09 -6.36
CA ASP A 395 10.33 4.91 -6.71
C ASP A 395 9.10 5.26 -7.58
N PRO A 396 8.79 4.48 -8.64
CA PRO A 396 7.59 4.71 -9.47
C PRO A 396 6.26 4.68 -8.72
N MET A 397 6.15 3.88 -7.66
CA MET A 397 5.00 3.88 -6.74
C MET A 397 4.96 5.19 -5.95
N HIS A 398 6.09 5.69 -5.43
CA HIS A 398 6.12 7.00 -4.76
C HIS A 398 5.69 8.11 -5.71
N ALA A 399 6.14 8.09 -6.97
CA ALA A 399 5.68 9.02 -8.00
C ALA A 399 4.16 8.99 -8.20
N LYS A 400 3.54 7.80 -8.14
CA LYS A 400 2.08 7.63 -8.20
C LYS A 400 1.37 8.20 -6.97
N ILE A 401 1.85 7.85 -5.77
CA ILE A 401 1.32 8.36 -4.50
C ILE A 401 1.42 9.90 -4.46
N PHE A 402 2.57 10.43 -4.86
CA PHE A 402 2.83 11.85 -4.94
C PHE A 402 1.96 12.55 -5.99
N GLY A 403 1.64 11.90 -7.12
CA GLY A 403 0.65 12.40 -8.08
C GLY A 403 -0.73 12.63 -7.46
N ALA A 404 -1.23 11.65 -6.69
CA ALA A 404 -2.48 11.81 -5.95
C ALA A 404 -2.38 12.88 -4.85
N PHE A 405 -1.24 12.96 -4.16
CA PHE A 405 -0.96 14.00 -3.17
C PHE A 405 -1.04 15.40 -3.78
N ARG A 406 -0.35 15.63 -4.91
CA ARG A 406 -0.35 16.92 -5.62
C ARG A 406 -1.75 17.36 -6.00
N MET A 407 -2.56 16.43 -6.51
CA MET A 407 -3.93 16.72 -6.89
C MET A 407 -4.76 17.13 -5.66
N GLY A 408 -4.77 16.30 -4.60
CA GLY A 408 -5.53 16.58 -3.39
C GLY A 408 -5.09 17.86 -2.69
N TYR A 409 -3.78 18.12 -2.62
CA TYR A 409 -3.21 19.29 -1.99
C TYR A 409 -3.60 20.58 -2.71
N HIS A 410 -3.30 20.69 -4.01
CA HIS A 410 -3.52 21.95 -4.73
C HIS A 410 -5.01 22.24 -4.92
N GLN A 411 -5.84 21.21 -5.13
CA GLN A 411 -7.29 21.41 -5.15
C GLN A 411 -7.80 21.92 -3.81
N SER A 412 -7.38 21.30 -2.71
CA SER A 412 -7.79 21.72 -1.35
C SER A 412 -7.31 23.15 -1.07
N GLN A 413 -6.09 23.50 -1.50
CA GLN A 413 -5.54 24.84 -1.34
C GLN A 413 -6.36 25.90 -2.06
N VAL A 414 -6.75 25.68 -3.32
CA VAL A 414 -7.61 26.61 -4.08
C VAL A 414 -8.92 26.85 -3.32
N ARG A 415 -9.57 25.78 -2.84
CA ARG A 415 -10.86 25.91 -2.14
C ARG A 415 -10.72 26.59 -0.78
N LEU A 416 -9.65 26.30 -0.03
CA LEU A 416 -9.36 26.98 1.23
C LEU A 416 -9.08 28.47 1.01
N GLU A 417 -8.35 28.83 -0.05
CA GLU A 417 -8.10 30.22 -0.43
C GLU A 417 -9.41 30.97 -0.69
N ASP A 418 -10.32 30.41 -1.49
CA ASP A 418 -11.67 30.98 -1.71
C ASP A 418 -12.44 31.18 -0.41
N ARG A 419 -12.47 30.14 0.44
CA ARG A 419 -13.13 30.21 1.75
C ARG A 419 -12.61 31.34 2.63
N TYR A 420 -11.30 31.59 2.64
CA TYR A 420 -10.69 32.66 3.41
C TYR A 420 -10.90 34.04 2.76
N MET A 421 -10.93 34.13 1.44
CA MET A 421 -11.28 35.36 0.73
C MET A 421 -12.75 35.73 0.93
N ASP A 422 -13.66 34.76 0.91
CA ASP A 422 -15.08 34.94 1.25
C ASP A 422 -15.25 35.42 2.71
N ALA A 423 -14.30 35.08 3.59
CA ALA A 423 -14.24 35.58 4.96
C ALA A 423 -13.61 36.98 5.10
N GLY A 424 -13.21 37.61 3.99
CA GLY A 424 -12.69 38.98 3.92
C GLY A 424 -11.16 39.11 3.87
N MET A 425 -10.41 38.00 3.72
CA MET A 425 -8.95 38.06 3.61
C MET A 425 -8.49 38.49 2.22
N SER A 426 -7.31 39.12 2.15
CA SER A 426 -6.62 39.35 0.87
C SER A 426 -6.17 38.01 0.26
N ALA A 427 -5.94 37.95 -1.05
CA ALA A 427 -5.48 36.73 -1.72
C ALA A 427 -4.16 36.19 -1.13
N THR A 428 -3.25 37.08 -0.71
CA THR A 428 -1.98 36.69 -0.07
C THR A 428 -2.21 36.09 1.32
N ASP A 429 -3.02 36.75 2.15
CA ASP A 429 -3.32 36.27 3.50
C ASP A 429 -4.13 34.96 3.47
N ALA A 430 -5.05 34.84 2.51
CA ALA A 430 -5.81 33.64 2.27
C ALA A 430 -4.91 32.47 1.87
N ARG A 431 -3.92 32.69 0.99
CA ARG A 431 -2.92 31.68 0.62
C ARG A 431 -2.11 31.20 1.81
N ASP A 432 -1.63 32.11 2.64
CA ASP A 432 -0.83 31.77 3.81
C ASP A 432 -1.66 31.02 4.85
N THR A 433 -2.90 31.44 5.06
CA THR A 433 -3.85 30.77 5.96
C THR A 433 -4.25 29.39 5.44
N ALA A 434 -4.49 29.25 4.13
CA ALA A 434 -4.72 27.96 3.48
C ALA A 434 -3.52 27.03 3.63
N THR A 435 -2.30 27.54 3.48
CA THR A 435 -1.06 26.76 3.68
C THR A 435 -0.95 26.27 5.12
N ALA A 436 -1.23 27.13 6.11
CA ALA A 436 -1.25 26.73 7.52
C ALA A 436 -2.36 25.72 7.83
N MET A 437 -3.52 25.83 7.17
CA MET A 437 -4.61 24.88 7.33
C MET A 437 -4.24 23.51 6.74
N LEU A 438 -3.59 23.46 5.59
CA LEU A 438 -3.05 22.22 5.04
C LEU A 438 -1.97 21.64 5.98
N GLN A 439 -1.09 22.47 6.53
CA GLN A 439 -0.15 22.03 7.57
C GLN A 439 -0.85 21.41 8.77
N ASN A 440 -1.97 21.98 9.21
CA ASN A 440 -2.77 21.43 10.31
C ASN A 440 -3.41 20.08 9.96
N LEU A 441 -3.76 19.87 8.68
CA LEU A 441 -4.44 18.66 8.22
C LEU A 441 -3.51 17.46 8.04
N ILE A 442 -2.32 17.69 7.49
CA ILE A 442 -1.40 16.62 7.07
C ILE A 442 0.00 16.72 7.68
N GLY A 443 0.29 17.77 8.45
CA GLY A 443 1.64 18.02 8.97
C GLY A 443 2.11 16.98 9.98
N ALA A 444 1.22 16.36 10.73
CA ALA A 444 1.58 15.30 11.68
C ALA A 444 1.95 13.98 10.98
N GLN A 445 1.26 13.66 9.89
CA GLN A 445 1.51 12.50 9.04
C GLN A 445 2.83 12.66 8.26
N LEU A 446 3.14 13.89 7.88
CA LEU A 446 4.29 14.20 7.03
C LEU A 446 5.50 14.75 7.81
N ASP A 447 5.50 14.62 9.14
CA ASP A 447 6.54 15.18 10.03
C ASP A 447 7.94 14.63 9.69
N ARG A 448 8.02 13.40 9.15
CA ARG A 448 9.30 12.78 8.71
C ARG A 448 9.96 13.46 7.51
N PHE A 449 9.24 14.35 6.83
CA PHE A 449 9.73 15.12 5.68
C PHE A 449 10.08 16.57 6.05
N LEU A 450 10.16 16.90 7.35
CA LEU A 450 10.48 18.21 7.90
C LEU A 450 11.79 18.14 8.67
#